data_AF-A0A117LLI8-F1
#
_entry.id   AF-A0A117LLI8-F1
#
_cell.length_a   1.000
_cell.length_b   1.000
_cell.length_c   1.000
_cell.angle_alpha   90.00
_cell.angle_beta   90.00
_cell.angle_gamma   90.00
#
_symmetry.space_group_name_H-M   'P 1'
#
loop_
_entity.id
_entity.type
_entity.pdbx_description
1 polymer ?
#
loop_
_entity_poly.entity_id
_entity_poly.type
_entity_poly.pdbx_seq_one_letter_code
_entity_poly.pdbx_strand_id
1 'polypeptide(L)'
;MKFLCFVCSLTCFATLGFSQDPMLDMDMLFPEWAGRQDSVMIHQHVSESDASESVSLETLLKRIERLEEEVQQLKGFLEKRQQVTEKKPDDPGIPLIEQQLYTRALRHFTAGDYGKAAELLRQVRDNTEDKELNLSALYWLGECAFRQDNYNEAVVLLQELLSEKSEVFRENALILLAVSFRNLGKQAESNHYFQVYLKAYPESRYSALARKELQKSQ
;
A
#
# COMPACT_ATOMS: atom_id res chain seq x y z
N MET A 1 33.51 -7.68 -44.91
CA MET A 1 32.62 -8.75 -44.42
C MET A 1 32.57 -8.68 -42.90
N LYS A 2 31.36 -8.68 -42.32
CA LYS A 2 31.02 -9.06 -40.93
C LYS A 2 31.48 -8.07 -39.83
N PHE A 3 30.70 -7.52 -38.89
CA PHE A 3 29.30 -7.58 -38.43
C PHE A 3 29.12 -6.25 -37.66
N LEU A 4 28.24 -5.31 -38.03
CA LEU A 4 26.85 -5.21 -37.57
C LEU A 4 26.55 -6.09 -36.33
N CYS A 5 26.81 -5.61 -35.11
CA CYS A 5 26.19 -6.07 -33.85
C CYS A 5 26.75 -5.31 -32.62
N PHE A 6 26.58 -3.99 -32.54
CA PHE A 6 26.85 -3.26 -31.28
C PHE A 6 25.77 -2.24 -30.90
N VAL A 7 24.58 -2.38 -31.47
CA VAL A 7 23.39 -1.58 -31.14
C VAL A 7 22.28 -2.53 -30.68
N CYS A 8 22.54 -3.32 -29.63
CA CYS A 8 21.53 -4.19 -29.03
C CYS A 8 21.85 -4.62 -27.58
N SER A 9 22.50 -3.77 -26.78
CA SER A 9 22.78 -4.09 -25.37
C SER A 9 22.46 -2.96 -24.38
N LEU A 10 21.81 -1.87 -24.82
CA LEU A 10 21.35 -0.79 -23.92
C LEU A 10 19.83 -0.67 -23.78
N THR A 11 19.05 -1.56 -24.38
CA THR A 11 17.59 -1.62 -24.21
C THR A 11 17.12 -2.68 -23.20
N CYS A 12 18.05 -3.26 -22.41
CA CYS A 12 17.72 -4.30 -21.43
C CYS A 12 17.91 -3.87 -19.96
N PHE A 13 17.94 -2.57 -19.69
CA PHE A 13 18.01 -2.01 -18.33
C PHE A 13 16.76 -1.17 -17.98
N ALA A 14 15.60 -1.57 -18.48
CA ALA A 14 14.31 -0.95 -18.17
C ALA A 14 13.22 -1.98 -17.78
N THR A 15 13.61 -3.12 -17.21
CA THR A 15 12.68 -4.11 -16.62
C THR A 15 13.23 -4.73 -15.33
N LEU A 16 13.95 -3.95 -14.53
CA LEU A 16 13.93 -4.13 -13.08
C LEU A 16 12.87 -3.13 -12.62
N GLY A 17 11.60 -3.44 -12.86
CA GLY A 17 10.93 -4.32 -11.92
C GLY A 17 10.88 -3.53 -10.63
N PHE A 18 10.03 -2.49 -10.66
CA PHE A 18 9.50 -1.79 -9.50
C PHE A 18 9.42 -2.83 -8.39
N SER A 19 10.22 -2.68 -7.34
CA SER A 19 9.99 -3.44 -6.12
C SER A 19 8.53 -3.17 -5.81
N GLN A 20 7.68 -4.16 -6.07
CA GLN A 20 6.28 -4.09 -5.78
C GLN A 20 6.25 -3.91 -4.27
N ASP A 21 6.14 -2.65 -3.82
CA ASP A 21 5.44 -2.38 -2.60
C ASP A 21 4.17 -3.20 -2.75
N PRO A 22 3.93 -4.20 -1.89
CA PRO A 22 2.68 -4.95 -1.92
C PRO A 22 1.56 -4.05 -1.35
N MET A 23 1.55 -2.78 -1.75
CA MET A 23 0.48 -1.85 -1.51
C MET A 23 -0.68 -2.25 -2.40
N LEU A 24 -1.82 -2.40 -1.72
CA LEU A 24 -3.17 -2.56 -2.25
C LEU A 24 -3.31 -2.11 -3.71
N ASP A 25 -3.53 -3.08 -4.61
CA ASP A 25 -3.59 -2.83 -6.04
C ASP A 25 -4.92 -2.16 -6.42
N MET A 26 -4.85 -1.00 -7.09
CA MET A 26 -6.01 -0.21 -7.52
C MET A 26 -6.90 -0.96 -8.51
N ASP A 27 -6.29 -1.69 -9.44
CA ASP A 27 -7.01 -2.43 -10.48
C ASP A 27 -7.80 -3.59 -9.86
N MET A 28 -7.29 -4.12 -8.75
CA MET A 28 -7.92 -5.19 -7.98
C MET A 28 -9.10 -4.69 -7.15
N LEU A 29 -8.98 -3.56 -6.47
CA LEU A 29 -10.09 -3.03 -5.64
C LEU A 29 -11.24 -2.52 -6.51
N PHE A 30 -10.94 -2.01 -7.71
CA PHE A 30 -11.89 -1.35 -8.57
C PHE A 30 -11.75 -1.78 -10.04
N PRO A 31 -12.03 -3.06 -10.36
CA PRO A 31 -11.79 -3.63 -11.69
C PRO A 31 -12.59 -2.97 -12.81
N GLU A 32 -13.75 -2.37 -12.50
CA GLU A 32 -14.56 -1.61 -13.46
C GLU A 32 -13.83 -0.37 -14.04
N TRP A 33 -12.73 0.05 -13.42
CA TRP A 33 -11.97 1.22 -13.80
C TRP A 33 -10.57 0.89 -14.34
N ALA A 34 -10.15 -0.37 -14.28
CA ALA A 34 -8.87 -0.85 -14.82
C ALA A 34 -8.72 -0.65 -16.35
N GLY A 35 -9.82 -0.39 -17.07
CA GLY A 35 -9.84 -0.10 -18.51
C GLY A 35 -9.96 1.39 -18.89
N ARG A 36 -10.05 2.31 -17.92
CA ARG A 36 -10.09 3.77 -18.17
C ARG A 36 -8.73 4.38 -17.85
N GLN A 37 -7.70 3.93 -18.56
CA GLN A 37 -6.39 4.61 -18.59
C GLN A 37 -6.29 5.66 -19.71
N ASP A 38 -7.41 6.21 -20.18
CA ASP A 38 -7.36 7.45 -20.94
C ASP A 38 -7.51 8.62 -19.97
N SER A 39 -6.34 9.14 -19.62
CA SER A 39 -6.09 10.37 -18.87
C SER A 39 -6.66 10.47 -17.45
N VAL A 40 -5.86 10.04 -16.48
CA VAL A 40 -5.73 10.87 -15.28
C VAL A 40 -5.03 12.15 -15.73
N MET A 41 -5.82 13.08 -16.31
CA MET A 41 -5.47 14.48 -16.24
C MET A 41 -5.38 14.77 -14.75
N ILE A 42 -4.15 14.89 -14.25
CA ILE A 42 -3.90 15.65 -13.04
C ILE A 42 -4.51 17.01 -13.36
N HIS A 43 -5.73 17.27 -12.87
CA HIS A 43 -6.27 18.61 -12.83
C HIS A 43 -5.44 19.36 -11.79
N GLN A 44 -4.23 19.77 -12.20
CA GLN A 44 -3.67 20.99 -11.70
C GLN A 44 -4.77 22.02 -11.95
N HIS A 45 -5.40 22.50 -10.89
CA HIS A 45 -6.06 23.79 -10.95
C HIS A 45 -4.96 24.83 -11.19
N VAL A 46 -4.44 24.88 -12.41
CA VAL A 46 -3.92 26.12 -12.96
C VAL A 46 -5.14 26.78 -13.56
N SER A 47 -5.78 27.62 -12.76
CA SER A 47 -6.63 28.67 -13.30
C SER A 47 -5.77 29.47 -14.27
N GLU A 48 -6.01 29.30 -15.57
CA GLU A 48 -5.53 30.21 -16.58
C GLU A 48 -6.22 31.56 -16.38
N SER A 49 -5.59 32.44 -15.61
CA SER A 49 -5.71 33.88 -15.83
C SER A 49 -4.45 34.58 -15.34
N ASP A 50 -3.77 35.16 -16.33
CA ASP A 50 -2.89 36.32 -16.22
C ASP A 50 -1.44 36.12 -15.78
N ALA A 51 -0.60 36.57 -16.71
CA ALA A 51 0.72 37.12 -16.54
C ALA A 51 1.89 36.14 -16.34
N SER A 52 2.88 36.38 -17.19
CA SER A 52 4.28 36.00 -17.03
C SER A 52 4.79 36.34 -15.62
N GLU A 53 4.68 35.40 -14.68
CA GLU A 53 5.57 35.34 -13.54
C GLU A 53 6.55 34.21 -13.84
N SER A 54 7.75 34.60 -14.30
CA SER A 54 8.90 33.73 -14.20
C SER A 54 8.93 33.21 -12.77
N VAL A 55 8.65 31.92 -12.55
CA VAL A 55 8.77 31.29 -11.23
C VAL A 55 10.14 31.67 -10.72
N SER A 56 10.16 32.55 -9.71
CA SER A 56 11.39 33.20 -9.28
C SER A 56 12.39 32.11 -8.87
N LEU A 57 13.64 32.27 -9.29
CA LEU A 57 14.72 31.38 -8.86
C LEU A 57 14.72 31.21 -7.33
N GLU A 58 14.33 32.26 -6.60
CA GLU A 58 14.17 32.25 -5.15
C GLU A 58 13.09 31.27 -4.67
N THR A 59 11.96 31.18 -5.38
CA THR A 59 10.87 30.24 -5.06
C THR A 59 11.30 28.80 -5.29
N LEU A 60 12.08 28.55 -6.35
CA LEU A 60 12.64 27.22 -6.65
C LEU A 60 13.70 26.83 -5.62
N LEU A 61 14.58 27.75 -5.23
CA LEU A 61 15.60 27.50 -4.20
C LEU A 61 14.96 27.13 -2.85
N LYS A 62 13.93 27.87 -2.41
CA LYS A 62 13.17 27.54 -1.18
C LYS A 62 12.49 26.16 -1.26
N ARG A 63 12.06 25.74 -2.45
CA ARG A 63 11.48 24.40 -2.64
C ARG A 63 12.53 23.31 -2.57
N ILE A 64 13.71 23.53 -3.16
CA ILE A 64 14.83 22.59 -3.13
C ILE A 64 15.29 22.39 -1.68
N GLU A 65 15.47 23.48 -0.93
CA GLU A 65 15.87 23.42 0.49
C GLU A 65 14.88 22.61 1.34
N ARG A 66 13.57 22.89 1.21
CA ARG A 66 12.53 22.10 1.88
C ARG A 66 12.55 20.62 1.50
N LEU A 67 12.77 20.31 0.22
CA LEU A 67 12.83 18.91 -0.25
C LEU A 67 14.09 18.20 0.27
N GLU A 68 15.21 18.90 0.37
CA GLU A 68 16.44 18.37 0.95
C GLU A 68 16.25 18.04 2.44
N GLU A 69 15.56 18.90 3.20
CA GLU A 69 15.18 18.63 4.60
C GLU A 69 14.28 17.40 4.72
N GLU A 70 13.22 17.30 3.90
CA GLU A 70 12.32 16.14 3.88
C GLU A 70 13.08 14.85 3.57
N VAL A 71 13.97 14.86 2.56
CA VAL A 71 14.81 13.71 2.22
C VAL A 71 15.74 13.34 3.37
N GLN A 72 16.31 14.32 4.07
CA GLN A 72 17.19 14.06 5.22
C GLN A 72 16.42 13.45 6.39
N GLN A 73 15.21 13.93 6.68
CA GLN A 73 14.34 13.35 7.69
C GLN A 73 13.98 11.91 7.33
N LEU A 74 13.57 11.66 6.09
CA LEU A 74 13.26 10.32 5.59
C LEU A 74 14.46 9.38 5.69
N LYS A 75 15.66 9.83 5.34
CA LYS A 75 16.90 9.06 5.54
C LYS A 75 17.11 8.71 7.02
N GLY A 76 16.92 9.65 7.94
CA GLY A 76 16.99 9.38 9.38
C GLY A 76 15.96 8.36 9.86
N PHE A 77 14.73 8.41 9.33
CA PHE A 77 13.71 7.39 9.62
C PHE A 77 14.09 6.01 9.06
N LEU A 78 14.67 5.96 7.87
CA LEU A 78 15.17 4.71 7.27
C LEU A 78 16.35 4.15 8.07
N GLU A 79 17.31 4.97 8.47
CA GLU A 79 18.44 4.57 9.33
C GLU A 79 17.95 4.05 10.68
N LYS A 80 16.95 4.71 11.29
CA LYS A 80 16.32 4.25 12.53
C LYS A 80 15.60 2.91 12.34
N ARG A 81 14.91 2.71 11.21
CA ARG A 81 14.31 1.41 10.85
C ARG A 81 15.39 0.34 10.58
N GLN A 82 16.50 0.71 9.96
CA GLN A 82 17.62 -0.18 9.67
C GLN A 82 18.37 -0.60 10.95
N GLN A 83 18.51 0.29 11.92
CA GLN A 83 19.08 -0.05 13.23
C GLN A 83 18.19 -0.99 14.05
N VAL A 84 16.87 -0.96 13.84
CA VAL A 84 15.95 -1.99 14.37
C VAL A 84 16.18 -3.35 13.69
N THR A 85 16.65 -3.37 12.43
CA THR A 85 16.96 -4.62 11.70
C THR A 85 18.39 -5.14 11.87
N GLU A 86 19.35 -4.32 12.33
CA GLU A 86 20.78 -4.66 12.38
C GLU A 86 21.36 -4.90 13.79
N LYS A 87 20.56 -4.85 14.85
CA LYS A 87 21.07 -5.19 16.18
C LYS A 87 21.28 -6.70 16.29
N LYS A 88 22.55 -7.12 16.21
CA LYS A 88 23.05 -8.50 16.35
C LYS A 88 22.50 -9.16 17.63
N PRO A 89 22.08 -10.44 17.59
CA PRO A 89 21.17 -11.01 18.58
C PRO A 89 21.93 -11.66 19.74
N ASP A 90 21.95 -10.99 20.89
CA ASP A 90 22.24 -11.59 22.20
C ASP A 90 21.24 -11.06 23.25
N ASP A 91 19.97 -10.91 22.85
CA ASP A 91 18.83 -10.57 23.71
C ASP A 91 17.68 -11.53 23.35
N PRO A 92 17.04 -12.25 24.30
CA PRO A 92 15.97 -13.17 24.00
C PRO A 92 14.68 -12.38 23.71
N GLY A 93 14.55 -11.88 22.48
CA GLY A 93 13.42 -11.09 22.04
C GLY A 93 13.17 -11.28 20.54
N ILE A 94 12.00 -11.83 20.22
CA ILE A 94 11.55 -12.35 18.91
C ILE A 94 12.27 -13.65 18.52
N PRO A 95 11.60 -14.81 18.57
CA PRO A 95 12.12 -15.98 17.89
C PRO A 95 12.34 -15.63 16.41
N LEU A 96 13.58 -15.74 15.95
CA LEU A 96 13.97 -15.55 14.54
C LEU A 96 13.03 -16.30 13.55
N ILE A 97 12.36 -17.35 14.06
CA ILE A 97 11.38 -18.18 13.39
C ILE A 97 10.15 -17.39 12.92
N GLU A 98 9.50 -16.53 13.73
CA GLU A 98 8.28 -15.84 13.26
C GLU A 98 8.60 -14.84 12.15
N GLN A 99 9.72 -14.12 12.23
CA GLN A 99 10.14 -13.21 11.16
C GLN A 99 10.48 -13.97 9.87
N GLN A 100 11.10 -15.16 9.97
CA GLN A 100 11.35 -16.03 8.83
C GLN A 100 10.04 -16.55 8.22
N LEU A 101 9.09 -16.97 9.04
CA LEU A 101 7.76 -17.40 8.60
C LEU A 101 7.02 -16.25 7.90
N TYR A 102 7.05 -15.06 8.47
CA TYR A 102 6.45 -13.86 7.90
C TYR A 102 7.06 -13.52 6.54
N THR A 103 8.39 -13.50 6.44
CA THR A 103 9.10 -13.24 5.18
C THR A 103 8.76 -14.28 4.12
N ARG A 104 8.69 -15.57 4.51
CA ARG A 104 8.28 -16.65 3.61
C ARG A 104 6.82 -16.48 3.17
N ALA A 105 5.94 -16.07 4.07
CA ALA A 105 4.55 -15.81 3.74
C ALA A 105 4.42 -14.70 2.69
N LEU A 106 5.15 -13.60 2.85
CA LEU A 106 5.16 -12.51 1.86
C LEU A 106 5.69 -12.97 0.50
N ARG A 107 6.66 -13.88 0.46
CA ARG A 107 7.11 -14.49 -0.81
C ARG A 107 6.03 -15.34 -1.47
N HIS A 108 5.23 -16.07 -0.68
CA HIS A 108 4.08 -16.81 -1.23
C HIS A 108 2.99 -15.85 -1.70
N PHE A 109 2.75 -14.77 -0.96
CA PHE A 109 1.80 -13.73 -1.32
C PHE A 109 2.15 -13.07 -2.65
N THR A 110 3.40 -12.64 -2.84
CA THR A 110 3.86 -12.05 -4.10
C THR A 110 3.88 -13.05 -5.26
N ALA A 111 4.02 -14.34 -4.96
CA ALA A 111 3.85 -15.41 -5.94
C ALA A 111 2.37 -15.72 -6.28
N GLY A 112 1.41 -15.05 -5.65
CA GLY A 112 -0.03 -15.27 -5.83
C GLY A 112 -0.58 -16.48 -5.07
N ASP A 113 0.25 -17.17 -4.29
CA ASP A 113 -0.15 -18.32 -3.46
C ASP A 113 -0.70 -17.83 -2.12
N TYR A 114 -1.88 -17.19 -2.18
CA TYR A 114 -2.53 -16.59 -1.01
C TYR A 114 -2.93 -17.61 0.04
N GLY A 115 -3.20 -18.86 -0.35
CA GLY A 115 -3.52 -19.96 0.56
C GLY A 115 -2.34 -20.29 1.47
N LYS A 116 -1.16 -20.54 0.88
CA LYS A 116 0.07 -20.80 1.67
C LYS A 116 0.54 -19.57 2.42
N ALA A 117 0.38 -18.37 1.85
CA ALA A 117 0.67 -17.13 2.56
C ALA A 117 -0.18 -17.02 3.83
N ALA A 118 -1.49 -17.24 3.73
CA ALA A 118 -2.38 -17.20 4.89
C ALA A 118 -2.07 -18.27 5.94
N GLU A 119 -1.71 -19.48 5.53
CA GLU A 119 -1.27 -20.54 6.47
C GLU A 119 -0.05 -20.09 7.28
N LEU A 120 0.98 -19.58 6.61
CA LEU A 120 2.21 -19.13 7.27
C LEU A 120 1.96 -17.89 8.16
N LEU A 121 1.11 -16.96 7.74
CA LEU A 121 0.77 -15.78 8.54
C LEU A 121 -0.03 -16.14 9.80
N ARG A 122 -0.90 -17.16 9.74
CA ARG A 122 -1.57 -17.68 10.94
C ARG A 122 -0.55 -18.23 11.93
N GLN A 123 0.44 -19.00 11.46
CA GLN A 123 1.52 -19.48 12.32
C GLN A 123 2.35 -18.34 12.92
N VAL A 124 2.58 -17.25 12.19
CA VAL A 124 3.23 -16.04 12.74
C VAL A 124 2.42 -15.49 13.90
N ARG A 125 1.09 -15.34 13.74
CA ARG A 125 0.22 -14.81 14.80
C ARG A 125 0.14 -15.72 16.02
N ASP A 126 0.09 -17.03 15.82
CA ASP A 126 -0.05 -18.01 16.90
C ASP A 126 1.20 -18.07 17.80
N ASN A 127 2.36 -17.70 17.27
CA ASN A 127 3.66 -17.81 17.97
C ASN A 127 4.27 -16.46 18.36
N THR A 128 3.70 -15.33 17.92
CA THR A 128 4.28 -14.01 18.18
C THR A 128 3.63 -13.30 19.38
N GLU A 129 4.48 -12.77 20.26
CA GLU A 129 4.08 -11.80 21.29
C GLU A 129 4.28 -10.35 20.83
N ASP A 130 4.90 -10.14 19.66
CA ASP A 130 5.16 -8.82 19.10
C ASP A 130 3.87 -8.26 18.48
N LYS A 131 3.40 -7.15 19.06
CA LYS A 131 2.18 -6.46 18.62
C LYS A 131 2.28 -5.99 17.17
N GLU A 132 3.39 -5.39 16.76
CA GLU A 132 3.55 -4.85 15.40
C GLU A 132 3.60 -5.98 14.37
N LEU A 133 4.27 -7.09 14.69
CA LEU A 133 4.29 -8.27 13.82
C LEU A 133 2.89 -8.89 13.71
N ASN A 134 2.14 -8.96 14.81
CA ASN A 134 0.76 -9.46 14.81
C ASN A 134 -0.16 -8.58 13.94
N LEU A 135 -0.07 -7.25 14.08
CA LEU A 135 -0.85 -6.29 13.27
C LEU A 135 -0.50 -6.38 11.79
N SER A 136 0.78 -6.54 11.47
CA SER A 136 1.19 -6.76 10.09
C SER A 136 0.62 -8.08 9.54
N ALA A 137 0.72 -9.16 10.30
CA ALA A 137 0.18 -10.45 9.90
C ALA A 137 -1.36 -10.41 9.73
N LEU A 138 -2.08 -9.68 10.58
CA LEU A 138 -3.52 -9.42 10.46
C LEU A 138 -3.87 -8.74 9.15
N TYR A 139 -3.14 -7.68 8.79
CA TYR A 139 -3.34 -6.99 7.52
C TYR A 139 -3.17 -7.93 6.32
N TRP A 140 -2.04 -8.65 6.26
CA TRP A 140 -1.76 -9.56 5.15
C TRP A 140 -2.74 -10.74 5.09
N LEU A 141 -3.22 -11.24 6.24
CA LEU A 141 -4.27 -12.25 6.26
C LEU A 141 -5.58 -11.71 5.67
N GLY A 142 -5.96 -10.49 6.05
CA GLY A 142 -7.14 -9.82 5.50
C GLY A 142 -7.04 -9.66 3.98
N GLU A 143 -5.87 -9.26 3.48
CA GLU A 143 -5.62 -9.14 2.03
C GLU A 143 -5.58 -10.51 1.33
N CYS A 144 -4.98 -11.54 1.94
CA CYS A 144 -5.02 -12.91 1.43
C CYS A 144 -6.46 -13.42 1.31
N ALA A 145 -7.28 -13.19 2.33
CA ALA A 145 -8.68 -13.60 2.36
C ALA A 145 -9.47 -12.87 1.27
N PHE A 146 -9.27 -11.56 1.13
CA PHE A 146 -9.89 -10.78 0.07
C PHE A 146 -9.51 -11.29 -1.33
N ARG A 147 -8.23 -11.58 -1.57
CA ARG A 147 -7.72 -12.09 -2.86
C ARG A 147 -8.19 -13.50 -3.19
N GLN A 148 -8.71 -14.22 -2.20
CA GLN A 148 -9.34 -15.53 -2.34
C GLN A 148 -10.88 -15.45 -2.42
N ASP A 149 -11.44 -14.24 -2.57
CA ASP A 149 -12.88 -13.96 -2.53
C ASP A 149 -13.57 -14.35 -1.20
N ASN A 150 -12.78 -14.63 -0.16
CA ASN A 150 -13.25 -14.94 1.19
C ASN A 150 -13.55 -13.63 1.96
N TYR A 151 -14.45 -12.81 1.41
CA TYR A 151 -14.71 -11.45 1.92
C TYR A 151 -15.25 -11.43 3.35
N ASN A 152 -15.96 -12.46 3.80
CA ASN A 152 -16.40 -12.56 5.20
C ASN A 152 -15.20 -12.68 6.16
N GLU A 153 -14.18 -13.48 5.82
CA GLU A 153 -12.95 -13.62 6.61
C GLU A 153 -12.15 -12.32 6.56
N ALA A 154 -12.04 -11.70 5.38
CA ALA A 154 -11.38 -10.41 5.22
C ALA A 154 -11.98 -9.33 6.12
N VAL A 155 -13.32 -9.23 6.17
CA VAL A 155 -14.02 -8.29 7.06
C VAL A 155 -13.64 -8.48 8.52
N VAL A 156 -13.65 -9.73 9.01
CA VAL A 156 -13.34 -10.05 10.42
C VAL A 156 -11.91 -9.62 10.75
N LEU A 157 -10.94 -10.02 9.93
CA LEU A 157 -9.52 -9.73 10.14
C LEU A 157 -9.21 -8.23 10.09
N LEU A 158 -9.84 -7.50 9.17
CA LEU A 158 -9.64 -6.06 9.02
C LEU A 158 -10.33 -5.26 10.14
N GLN A 159 -11.49 -5.71 10.62
CA GLN A 159 -12.11 -5.10 11.80
C GLN A 159 -11.28 -5.31 13.07
N GLU A 160 -10.70 -6.50 13.24
CA GLU A 160 -9.76 -6.79 14.33
C GLU A 160 -8.55 -5.83 14.26
N LEU A 161 -7.93 -5.71 13.09
CA LEU A 161 -6.82 -4.78 12.86
C LEU A 161 -7.18 -3.32 13.18
N LEU A 162 -8.36 -2.86 12.77
CA LEU A 162 -8.83 -1.49 13.00
C LEU A 162 -9.18 -1.22 14.48
N SER A 163 -9.47 -2.27 15.25
CA SER A 163 -9.73 -2.17 16.70
C SER A 163 -8.45 -1.89 17.50
N GLU A 164 -7.31 -2.41 17.04
CA GLU A 164 -6.00 -2.29 17.69
C GLU A 164 -5.26 -0.96 17.41
N LYS A 165 -5.88 -0.06 16.63
CA LYS A 165 -5.35 1.27 16.24
C LYS A 165 -3.92 1.22 15.67
N SER A 166 -3.72 0.48 14.58
CA SER A 166 -2.48 0.56 13.79
C SER A 166 -2.47 1.81 12.91
N GLU A 167 -1.56 2.77 13.10
CA GLU A 167 -1.44 3.92 12.19
C GLU A 167 -0.94 3.52 10.79
N VAL A 168 -0.09 2.49 10.72
CA VAL A 168 0.56 2.04 9.47
C VAL A 168 -0.44 1.42 8.51
N PHE A 169 -1.35 0.57 9.00
CA PHE A 169 -2.26 -0.19 8.15
C PHE A 169 -3.67 0.38 8.07
N ARG A 170 -4.02 1.40 8.88
CA ARG A 170 -5.39 1.90 9.01
C ARG A 170 -5.99 2.38 7.69
N GLU A 171 -5.25 3.12 6.89
CA GLU A 171 -5.72 3.61 5.59
C GLU A 171 -6.10 2.43 4.67
N ASN A 172 -5.15 1.53 4.43
CA ASN A 172 -5.33 0.36 3.56
C ASN A 172 -6.43 -0.57 4.09
N ALA A 173 -6.50 -0.76 5.41
CA ALA A 173 -7.50 -1.61 6.03
C ALA A 173 -8.92 -1.04 5.88
N LEU A 174 -9.11 0.27 6.03
CA LEU A 174 -10.41 0.91 5.87
C LEU A 174 -10.94 0.80 4.44
N ILE A 175 -10.09 1.07 3.44
CA ILE A 175 -10.51 0.96 2.04
C ILE A 175 -10.78 -0.50 1.64
N LEU A 176 -9.91 -1.42 2.05
CA LEU A 176 -10.09 -2.86 1.78
C LEU A 176 -11.36 -3.39 2.47
N LEU A 177 -11.66 -2.94 3.68
CA LEU A 177 -12.88 -3.29 4.40
C LEU A 177 -14.14 -2.78 3.69
N ALA A 178 -14.14 -1.52 3.25
CA ALA A 178 -15.26 -0.94 2.51
C ALA A 178 -15.55 -1.73 1.21
N VAL A 179 -14.50 -2.10 0.49
CA VAL A 179 -14.58 -2.92 -0.73
C VAL A 179 -15.02 -4.35 -0.42
N SER A 180 -14.56 -4.94 0.69
CA SER A 180 -14.99 -6.27 1.14
C SER A 180 -16.51 -6.30 1.39
N PHE A 181 -17.06 -5.29 2.08
CA PHE A 181 -18.50 -5.17 2.28
C PHE A 181 -19.27 -4.99 0.97
N ARG A 182 -18.72 -4.21 0.03
CA ARG A 182 -19.32 -4.05 -1.31
C ARG A 182 -19.42 -5.40 -2.01
N ASN A 183 -18.34 -6.18 -2.03
CA ASN A 183 -18.30 -7.49 -2.70
C ASN A 183 -19.21 -8.52 -2.02
N LEU A 184 -19.52 -8.33 -0.73
CA LEU A 184 -20.55 -9.10 -0.01
C LEU A 184 -22.00 -8.65 -0.31
N GLY A 185 -22.21 -7.60 -1.11
CA GLY A 185 -23.53 -6.99 -1.34
C GLY A 185 -24.07 -6.19 -0.15
N LYS A 186 -23.25 -5.96 0.88
CA LYS A 186 -23.58 -5.19 2.09
C LYS A 186 -23.37 -3.71 1.85
N GLN A 187 -24.23 -3.11 1.03
CA GLN A 187 -24.05 -1.75 0.52
C GLN A 187 -24.07 -0.70 1.64
N ALA A 188 -24.91 -0.86 2.66
CA ALA A 188 -25.01 0.10 3.76
C ALA A 188 -23.71 0.18 4.56
N GLU A 189 -23.13 -0.97 4.91
CA GLU A 189 -21.85 -1.08 5.60
C GLU A 189 -20.69 -0.58 4.73
N SER A 190 -20.69 -0.96 3.44
CA SER A 190 -19.71 -0.47 2.48
C SER A 190 -19.69 1.07 2.42
N ASN A 191 -20.87 1.68 2.28
CA ASN A 191 -21.03 3.13 2.24
C ASN A 191 -20.56 3.79 3.54
N HIS A 192 -20.89 3.19 4.69
CA HIS A 192 -20.41 3.68 5.97
C HIS A 192 -18.88 3.73 6.02
N TYR A 193 -18.20 2.64 5.64
CA TYR A 193 -16.74 2.59 5.67
C TYR A 193 -16.07 3.48 4.60
N PHE A 194 -16.67 3.66 3.42
CA PHE A 194 -16.19 4.65 2.46
C PHE A 194 -16.30 6.09 3.00
N GLN A 195 -17.37 6.43 3.73
CA GLN A 195 -17.51 7.74 4.37
C GLN A 195 -16.46 7.94 5.48
N VAL A 196 -16.25 6.91 6.32
CA VAL A 196 -15.20 6.92 7.36
C VAL A 196 -13.83 7.12 6.73
N TYR A 197 -13.54 6.40 5.64
CA TYR A 197 -12.31 6.51 4.88
C TYR A 197 -12.10 7.94 4.35
N LEU A 198 -13.08 8.52 3.67
CA LEU A 198 -12.99 9.86 3.09
C LEU A 198 -12.84 10.97 4.13
N LYS A 199 -13.40 10.76 5.33
CA LYS A 199 -13.23 11.69 6.46
C LYS A 199 -11.81 11.64 7.02
N ALA A 200 -11.21 10.45 7.10
CA ALA A 200 -9.87 10.27 7.64
C ALA A 200 -8.76 10.59 6.63
N TYR A 201 -8.98 10.25 5.35
CA TYR A 201 -8.00 10.35 4.27
C TYR A 201 -8.59 11.07 3.04
N PRO A 202 -8.98 12.35 3.13
CA PRO A 202 -9.66 13.05 2.03
C PRO A 202 -8.83 13.19 0.75
N GLU A 203 -7.50 13.26 0.87
CA GLU A 203 -6.55 13.47 -0.24
C GLU A 203 -5.78 12.21 -0.64
N SER A 204 -6.21 11.03 -0.16
CA SER A 204 -5.58 9.78 -0.56
C SER A 204 -5.82 9.46 -2.03
N ARG A 205 -4.91 8.66 -2.61
CA ARG A 205 -5.03 8.10 -3.96
C ARG A 205 -6.36 7.36 -4.19
N TYR A 206 -6.96 6.79 -3.14
CA TYR A 206 -8.23 6.07 -3.22
C TYR A 206 -9.46 6.97 -3.04
N SER A 207 -9.31 8.25 -2.71
CA SER A 207 -10.42 9.10 -2.27
C SER A 207 -11.34 9.53 -3.40
N ALA A 208 -10.79 9.82 -4.58
CA ALA A 208 -11.62 10.07 -5.77
C ALA A 208 -12.53 8.86 -6.09
N LEU A 209 -11.98 7.66 -5.94
CA LEU A 209 -12.67 6.39 -6.18
C LEU A 209 -13.74 6.11 -5.13
N ALA A 210 -13.41 6.26 -3.85
CA ALA A 210 -14.37 6.09 -2.76
C ALA A 210 -15.56 7.06 -2.89
N ARG A 211 -15.34 8.31 -3.32
CA ARG A 211 -16.43 9.26 -3.61
C ARG A 211 -17.35 8.75 -4.73
N LYS A 212 -16.77 8.18 -5.78
CA LYS A 212 -17.52 7.66 -6.92
C LYS A 212 -18.34 6.42 -6.56
N GLU A 213 -17.80 5.52 -5.74
CA GLU A 213 -18.57 4.37 -5.23
C GLU A 213 -19.79 4.83 -4.43
N LEU A 214 -19.65 5.84 -3.57
CA LEU A 214 -20.77 6.39 -2.81
C LEU A 214 -21.87 6.97 -3.72
N GLN A 215 -21.51 7.64 -4.82
CA GLN A 215 -22.48 8.20 -5.76
C GLN A 215 -23.28 7.13 -6.50
N LYS A 216 -22.68 5.96 -6.82
CA LYS A 216 -23.38 4.85 -7.49
C LYS A 216 -24.48 4.23 -6.63
N SER A 217 -24.34 4.34 -5.31
CA SER A 217 -25.22 3.70 -4.34
C SER A 217 -26.45 4.54 -3.94
N GLN A 218 -26.54 5.77 -4.46
CA GLN A 218 -27.66 6.71 -4.30
C GLN A 218 -28.65 6.56 -5.44
#